data_AF-A0A7C2NT57-F1
#
_entry.id   AF-A0A7C2NT57-F1
#
_cell.length_a   1.000
_cell.length_b   1.000
_cell.length_c   1.000
_cell.angle_alpha   90.00
_cell.angle_beta   90.00
_cell.angle_gamma   90.00
#
_symmetry.space_group_name_H-M   'P 1'
#
loop_
_entity.id
_entity.type
_entity.pdbx_description
1 polymer ?
#
loop_
_entity_poly.entity_id
_entity_poly.type
_entity_poly.pdbx_seq_one_letter_code
_entity_poly.pdbx_strand_id
1 'polypeptide(L)' 'MRLARLLGSDLIEIVALDDERARAAGQLCGVAGTRDVIDASVVLCARERGHGVLTSDVEDLERLDPSLRYVRI' A
#
# COMPACT_ATOMS: atom_id res chain seq x y z
N MET A 1 21.32 -3.67 7.76
CA MET A 1 19.95 -3.26 7.39
C MET A 1 18.99 -3.56 8.55
N ARG A 2 18.44 -2.53 9.23
CA ARG A 2 17.45 -2.74 10.31
C ARG A 2 16.07 -3.14 9.75
N LEU A 3 15.67 -2.55 8.62
CA LEU A 3 14.38 -2.83 7.98
C LEU A 3 14.27 -4.28 7.48
N ALA A 4 15.28 -4.79 6.75
CA ALA A 4 15.27 -6.17 6.27
C ALA A 4 15.16 -7.21 7.40
N ARG A 5 15.74 -6.94 8.57
CA ARG A 5 15.60 -7.81 9.74
C ARG A 5 14.20 -7.74 10.35
N LEU A 6 13.60 -6.55 10.39
CA LEU A 6 12.23 -6.36 10.84
C LEU A 6 11.24 -7.13 9.95
N LEU A 7 11.41 -7.05 8.63
CA LEU A 7 10.55 -7.73 7.65
C LEU A 7 10.52 -9.27 7.80
N GLY A 8 11.60 -9.88 8.31
CA GLY A 8 11.68 -11.32 8.55
C GLY A 8 11.37 -11.76 9.99
N SER A 9 10.85 -10.86 10.83
CA SER A 9 10.53 -11.17 12.23
C SER A 9 9.07 -11.53 12.42
N ASP A 10 8.77 -12.25 13.50
CA ASP A 10 7.39 -12.64 13.89
C ASP A 10 6.51 -11.45 14.32
N LEU A 11 7.06 -10.22 14.32
CA LEU A 11 6.33 -8.98 14.55
C LEU A 11 5.58 -8.49 13.30
N ILE A 12 5.78 -9.14 12.15
CA ILE A 12 5.19 -8.75 10.88
C ILE A 12 3.97 -9.61 10.57
N GLU A 13 2.88 -8.92 10.23
CA GLU A 13 1.72 -9.54 9.61
C GLU A 13 1.82 -9.38 8.09
N ILE A 14 1.65 -10.49 7.36
CA ILE A 14 1.54 -10.48 5.90
C ILE A 14 0.06 -10.41 5.54
N VAL A 15 -0.34 -9.32 4.88
CA VAL A 15 -1.71 -9.16 4.36
C VAL A 15 -1.77 -9.69 2.94
N ALA A 16 -2.61 -10.71 2.72
CA ALA A 16 -2.76 -11.33 1.40
C ALA A 16 -3.55 -10.44 0.45
N LEU A 17 -3.06 -10.32 -0.80
CA LEU A 17 -3.81 -9.80 -1.93
C LEU A 17 -4.67 -10.93 -2.52
N ASP A 18 -5.84 -11.14 -1.92
CA ASP A 18 -6.84 -12.12 -2.37
C ASP A 18 -7.68 -11.60 -3.54
N ASP A 19 -8.64 -12.38 -4.04
CA ASP A 19 -9.47 -12.01 -5.19
C ASP A 19 -10.24 -10.70 -4.96
N GLU A 20 -10.81 -10.50 -3.76
CA GLU A 20 -11.55 -9.30 -3.43
C GLU A 20 -10.64 -8.06 -3.43
N ARG A 21 -9.50 -8.13 -2.73
CA ARG A 21 -8.54 -7.01 -2.69
C ARG A 21 -7.91 -6.75 -4.06
N ALA A 22 -7.67 -7.79 -4.87
CA ALA A 22 -7.14 -7.64 -6.22
C ALA A 22 -8.11 -6.91 -7.14
N ARG A 23 -9.41 -7.22 -7.07
CA ARG A 23 -10.45 -6.49 -7.81
C ARG A 23 -10.54 -5.04 -7.36
N ALA A 24 -10.52 -4.79 -6.06
CA ALA A 24 -10.55 -3.44 -5.51
C ALA A 24 -9.34 -2.60 -5.96
N ALA A 25 -8.14 -3.19 -5.95
CA ALA A 25 -6.93 -2.56 -6.46
C ALA A 25 -7.07 -2.19 -7.95
N GLY A 26 -7.57 -3.12 -8.78
CA GLY A 26 -7.83 -2.85 -10.19
C GLY A 26 -8.86 -1.74 -10.43
N GLN A 27 -9.93 -1.68 -9.63
CA GLN A 27 -10.91 -0.59 -9.69
C GLN A 27 -10.29 0.76 -9.32
N LEU A 28 -9.48 0.80 -8.25
CA LEU A 28 -8.78 2.01 -7.84
C LEU A 28 -7.80 2.48 -8.93
N CYS A 29 -7.04 1.57 -9.53
CA CYS A 29 -6.18 1.87 -10.68
C CYS A 29 -6.97 2.49 -11.83
N GLY A 30 -8.14 1.93 -12.16
CA GLY A 30 -9.01 2.45 -13.22
C GLY A 30 -9.51 3.87 -12.94
N VAL A 31 -9.87 4.18 -11.69
CA VAL A 31 -10.29 5.53 -11.27
C VAL A 31 -9.11 6.51 -11.29
N ALA A 32 -7.95 6.10 -10.80
CA ALA A 32 -6.76 6.94 -10.71
C ALA A 32 -5.99 7.07 -12.04
N GLY A 33 -6.37 6.32 -13.08
CA GLY A 33 -5.69 6.34 -14.38
C GLY A 33 -4.27 5.76 -14.34
N THR A 34 -4.00 4.83 -13.41
CA THR A 34 -2.72 4.11 -13.30
C THR A 34 -2.90 2.62 -13.58
N ARG A 35 -1.80 1.89 -13.69
CA ARG A 35 -1.76 0.43 -13.83
C ARG A 35 -1.00 -0.26 -12.71
N ASP A 36 -0.57 0.49 -11.70
CA ASP A 36 0.17 -0.06 -10.56
C ASP A 36 -0.78 -0.65 -9.52
N VAL A 37 -1.08 -1.94 -9.69
CA VAL A 37 -1.95 -2.69 -8.78
C VAL A 37 -1.28 -2.97 -7.43
N ILE A 38 0.04 -2.91 -7.35
CA ILE A 38 0.77 -3.15 -6.11
C ILE A 38 0.62 -1.92 -5.22
N ASP A 39 0.87 -0.73 -5.75
CA ASP A 39 0.66 0.52 -5.01
C ASP A 39 -0.81 0.70 -4.60
N ALA A 40 -1.75 0.39 -5.50
CA ALA A 40 -3.17 0.40 -5.17
C ALA A 40 -3.51 -0.57 -4.03
N SER A 41 -2.92 -1.77 -4.02
CA SER A 41 -3.12 -2.74 -2.93
C SER A 41 -2.57 -2.25 -1.58
N VAL A 42 -1.43 -1.56 -1.59
CA VAL A 42 -0.82 -0.97 -0.38
C VAL A 42 -1.71 0.14 0.18
N VAL A 43 -2.18 1.04 -0.68
CA VAL A 43 -3.08 2.15 -0.31
C VAL A 43 -4.38 1.62 0.30
N LEU A 44 -5.02 0.64 -0.34
CA LEU A 44 -6.26 0.04 0.17
C LEU A 44 -6.04 -0.65 1.52
N CYS A 45 -4.97 -1.44 1.65
CA CYS A 45 -4.61 -2.08 2.93
C CYS A 45 -4.40 -1.06 4.06
N ALA A 46 -3.66 0.02 3.77
CA ALA A 46 -3.44 1.09 4.73
C ALA A 46 -4.74 1.79 5.14
N ARG A 47 -5.63 2.06 4.17
CA ARG A 47 -6.93 2.69 4.41
C ARG A 47 -7.85 1.82 5.25
N GLU A 48 -7.99 0.53 4.91
CA GLU A 48 -8.81 -0.44 5.63
C GLU A 48 -8.40 -0.57 7.10
N ARG A 49 -7.10 -0.52 7.36
CA ARG A 49 -6.53 -0.70 8.71
C ARG A 49 -6.31 0.61 9.46
N GLY A 50 -6.46 1.75 8.80
CA GLY A 50 -6.09 3.05 9.36
C GLY A 50 -4.59 3.13 9.69
N HIS A 51 -3.73 2.52 8.89
CA HIS A 51 -2.28 2.56 9.09
C HIS A 51 -1.62 3.67 8.24
N GLY A 52 -0.35 3.97 8.52
CA GLY A 52 0.48 4.79 7.65
C GLY A 52 1.39 3.93 6.78
N VAL A 53 1.83 4.46 5.64
CA VAL A 53 2.75 3.78 4.71
C VAL A 53 4.17 4.33 4.84
N LEU A 54 5.15 3.44 4.97
CA LEU A 54 6.57 3.77 4.91
C LEU A 54 7.05 3.61 3.45
N THR A 55 7.47 4.69 2.78
CA THR A 55 7.86 4.65 1.36
C THR A 55 8.96 5.66 1.04
N SER A 56 9.82 5.37 0.06
CA SER A 56 10.73 6.35 -0.54
C SER A 56 10.00 7.30 -1.51
N ASP A 57 8.98 6.77 -2.17
CA ASP A 57 8.29 7.39 -3.29
C ASP A 57 6.82 7.58 -2.91
N VAL A 58 6.52 8.75 -2.36
CA VAL A 58 5.19 9.11 -1.84
C VAL A 58 4.28 9.55 -2.98
N GLU A 59 4.87 10.16 -3.99
CA GLU A 59 4.21 10.83 -5.10
C GLU A 59 3.34 9.86 -5.90
N ASP A 60 3.71 8.58 -5.96
CA ASP A 60 2.94 7.55 -6.64
C ASP A 60 1.70 7.13 -5.82
N LEU A 61 1.80 7.12 -4.49
CA LEU A 61 0.70 6.78 -3.60
C LEU A 61 -0.30 7.93 -3.43
N GLU A 62 0.14 9.19 -3.44
CA GLU A 62 -0.75 10.36 -3.34
C GLU A 62 -1.70 10.48 -4.55
N ARG A 63 -1.32 9.94 -5.71
CA ARG A 63 -2.23 9.85 -6.88
C ARG A 63 -3.39 8.89 -6.65
N LEU A 64 -3.21 7.89 -5.81
CA LEU A 64 -4.21 6.88 -5.48
C LEU A 64 -5.07 7.29 -4.28
N ASP A 65 -4.46 7.91 -3.27
CA ASP A 65 -5.17 8.47 -2.10
C ASP A 65 -4.45 9.72 -1.57
N PRO A 66 -4.94 10.93 -1.88
CA PRO A 66 -4.36 12.18 -1.37
C PRO A 66 -4.46 12.36 0.15
N SER A 67 -5.26 11.54 0.85
CA SER A 67 -5.43 11.59 2.30
C SER A 67 -4.56 10.57 3.05
N LEU A 68 -3.74 9.80 2.33
CA LEU A 68 -2.89 8.76 2.89
C LEU A 68 -1.90 9.33 3.91
N ARG A 69 -1.81 8.68 5.08
CA ARG A 69 -0.73 8.96 6.04
C ARG A 69 0.53 8.22 5.62
N TYR A 70 1.67 8.91 5.57
CA TYR A 70 2.94 8.28 5.21
C TYR A 70 4.12 8.78 6.04
N VAL A 71 5.20 8.01 6.00
CA VAL A 71 6.53 8.37 6.49
C VAL A 71 7.52 8.14 5.34
N ARG A 72 8.32 9.15 5.01
CA ARG A 72 9.34 9.05 3.97
C ARG A 72 10.63 8.44 4.52
N ILE A 73 11.27 7.56 3.73
CA ILE A 73 12.58 6.95 4.06
C ILE A 73 13.64 7.22 3.00
#